data_AF-A0A8S1S2U1-F1
#
_entry.id   AF-A0A8S1S2U1-F1
#
_cell.length_a   1.000
_cell.length_b   1.000
_cell.length_c   1.000
_cell.angle_alpha   90.00
_cell.angle_beta   90.00
_cell.angle_gamma   90.00
#
_symmetry.space_group_name_H-M   'P 1'
#
loop_
_entity.id
_entity.type
_entity.pdbx_description
1 polymer ?
#
loop_
_entity_poly.entity_id
_entity_poly.type
_entity_poly.pdbx_seq_one_letter_code
_entity_poly.pdbx_strand_id
1 'polypeptide(L)'
;MMMDMYVYWTAKCEFIFESWRIYDDQPFLLFCGCFLSCLYSIIHIMYMLQGEKVQIFMKQFMSRRIGFSIYQFFLTLSSMITMMLLMTMNGWVNIAVGVGYTIGYGITQITKPNSKYTQVDSI
;
A
#
# COMPACT_ATOMS: atom_id res chain seq x y z
N MET A 1 28.61 -12.72 -5.76
CA MET A 1 27.96 -12.13 -6.93
C MET A 1 27.08 -11.00 -6.44
N MET A 2 27.46 -9.75 -6.66
CA MET A 2 26.54 -8.62 -6.43
C MET A 2 25.53 -8.64 -7.58
N MET A 3 24.24 -8.87 -7.28
CA MET A 3 23.20 -8.59 -8.26
C MET A 3 23.10 -7.07 -8.34
N ASP A 4 23.59 -6.49 -9.42
CA ASP A 4 23.36 -5.08 -9.67
C ASP A 4 21.86 -4.86 -9.89
N MET A 5 21.20 -4.23 -8.93
CA MET A 5 19.78 -3.86 -9.02
C MET A 5 19.67 -2.52 -9.74
N TYR A 6 19.59 -2.56 -11.07
CA TYR A 6 19.30 -1.37 -11.88
C TYR A 6 17.79 -1.21 -12.07
N VAL A 7 17.31 0.02 -11.86
CA VAL A 7 15.95 0.41 -12.23
C VAL A 7 15.88 0.49 -13.75
N TYR A 8 14.92 -0.23 -14.35
CA TYR A 8 14.71 -0.23 -15.79
C TYR A 8 13.41 0.48 -16.17
N TRP A 9 13.40 1.08 -17.35
CA TRP A 9 12.32 1.94 -17.85
C TRP A 9 11.70 1.34 -19.12
N THR A 10 11.20 0.11 -19.01
CA THR A 10 10.61 -0.64 -20.14
C THR A 10 9.14 -0.96 -19.89
N ALA A 11 8.42 -1.29 -20.97
CA ALA A 11 7.06 -1.82 -20.86
C ALA A 11 7.06 -3.29 -20.39
N LYS A 12 8.17 -4.00 -20.64
CA LYS A 12 8.42 -5.31 -20.03
C LYS A 12 8.39 -5.23 -18.51
N CYS A 13 7.60 -6.07 -17.85
CA CYS A 13 7.56 -6.16 -16.40
C CYS A 13 7.20 -7.60 -16.00
N GLU A 14 7.97 -8.19 -15.10
CA GLU A 14 7.68 -9.51 -14.54
C GLU A 14 7.15 -9.33 -13.12
N PHE A 15 5.90 -9.71 -12.88
CA PHE A 15 5.34 -9.79 -11.54
C PHE A 15 5.67 -11.16 -10.92
N ILE A 16 5.43 -11.29 -9.61
CA ILE A 16 5.79 -12.46 -8.77
C ILE A 16 5.33 -13.80 -9.37
N PHE A 17 4.18 -13.81 -10.04
CA PHE A 17 3.71 -14.98 -10.76
C PHE A 17 4.25 -14.93 -12.18
N GLU A 18 4.91 -16.00 -12.60
CA GLU A 18 5.48 -16.11 -13.94
C GLU A 18 4.43 -15.95 -15.07
N SER A 19 3.16 -16.18 -14.74
CA SER A 19 2.01 -15.93 -15.60
C SER A 19 1.61 -14.45 -15.74
N TRP A 20 2.14 -13.57 -14.90
CA TRP A 20 1.89 -12.13 -14.88
C TRP A 20 3.14 -11.43 -15.43
N ARG A 21 3.43 -11.68 -16.70
CA ARG A 21 4.48 -11.01 -17.45
C ARG A 21 3.84 -10.08 -18.48
N ILE A 22 4.32 -8.86 -18.51
CA ILE A 22 3.98 -7.88 -19.55
C ILE A 22 5.14 -7.86 -20.53
N TYR A 23 4.82 -7.95 -21.82
CA TYR A 23 5.77 -7.87 -22.92
C TYR A 23 5.77 -6.45 -23.51
N ASP A 24 6.85 -6.06 -24.22
CA ASP A 24 7.02 -4.70 -24.72
C ASP A 24 5.96 -4.26 -25.75
N ASP A 25 5.30 -5.19 -26.41
CA ASP A 25 4.19 -4.97 -27.34
C ASP A 25 2.86 -4.64 -26.63
N GLN A 26 2.82 -4.65 -25.29
CA GLN A 26 1.59 -4.47 -24.50
C GLN A 26 1.70 -3.31 -23.48
N PRO A 27 2.04 -2.08 -23.91
CA PRO A 27 2.22 -0.94 -23.00
C PRO A 27 0.95 -0.57 -22.24
N PHE A 28 -0.23 -0.87 -22.78
CA PHE A 28 -1.51 -0.65 -22.11
C PHE A 28 -1.64 -1.50 -20.83
N LEU A 29 -1.16 -2.74 -20.83
CA LEU A 29 -1.19 -3.59 -19.65
C LEU A 29 -0.26 -3.05 -18.55
N LEU A 30 0.88 -2.46 -18.93
CA LEU A 30 1.78 -1.80 -17.98
C LEU A 30 1.07 -0.63 -17.31
N PHE A 31 0.37 0.21 -18.08
CA PHE A 31 -0.39 1.33 -17.54
C PHE A 31 -1.48 0.86 -16.58
N CYS A 32 -2.24 -0.17 -16.95
CA CYS A 32 -3.26 -0.78 -16.09
C CYS A 32 -2.65 -1.32 -14.79
N GLY A 33 -1.52 -2.04 -14.88
CA GLY A 33 -0.79 -2.56 -13.72
C GLY A 33 -0.25 -1.45 -12.82
N CYS A 34 0.25 -0.36 -13.38
CA CYS A 34 0.69 0.83 -12.64
C CYS A 34 -0.49 1.51 -11.94
N PHE A 35 -1.62 1.68 -12.61
CA PHE A 35 -2.83 2.24 -12.02
C PHE A 35 -3.34 1.38 -10.84
N LEU A 36 -3.40 0.07 -11.01
CA LEU A 36 -3.77 -0.86 -9.95
C LEU A 36 -2.78 -0.84 -8.78
N SER A 37 -1.48 -0.78 -9.07
CA SER A 37 -0.43 -0.67 -8.04
C SER A 37 -0.55 0.63 -7.25
N CYS A 38 -0.87 1.73 -7.92
CA CYS A 38 -1.12 3.03 -7.29
C CYS A 38 -2.37 2.98 -6.38
N LEU A 39 -3.50 2.49 -6.88
CA LEU A 39 -4.72 2.32 -6.09
C LEU A 39 -4.49 1.41 -4.87
N TYR A 40 -3.83 0.28 -5.08
CA TYR A 40 -3.47 -0.65 -4.01
C TYR A 40 -2.62 0.04 -2.93
N SER A 41 -1.63 0.83 -3.37
CA SER A 41 -0.73 1.56 -2.48
C SER A 41 -1.45 2.65 -1.66
N ILE A 42 -2.43 3.35 -2.25
CA ILE A 42 -3.30 4.30 -1.55
C ILE A 42 -4.06 3.56 -0.42
N ILE A 43 -4.70 2.45 -0.76
CA ILE A 43 -5.47 1.66 0.21
C ILE A 43 -4.57 1.10 1.30
N HIS A 44 -3.39 0.58 0.94
CA HIS A 44 -2.42 0.03 1.88
C HIS A 44 -2.00 1.06 2.93
N ILE A 45 -1.57 2.26 2.51
CA ILE A 45 -1.11 3.29 3.46
C ILE A 45 -2.28 3.82 4.30
N MET A 46 -3.47 3.94 3.73
CA MET A 46 -4.67 4.30 4.49
C MET A 46 -5.00 3.25 5.56
N TYR A 47 -4.94 1.96 5.20
CA TYR A 47 -5.17 0.85 6.12
C TYR A 47 -4.13 0.78 7.25
N MET A 48 -2.86 1.04 6.92
CA MET A 48 -1.76 1.13 7.89
C MET A 48 -1.99 2.30 8.88
N LEU A 49 -2.33 3.48 8.37
CA LEU A 49 -2.45 4.69 9.18
C LEU A 49 -3.77 4.79 9.96
N GLN A 50 -4.81 4.08 9.54
CA GLN A 50 -6.11 4.04 10.23
C GLN A 50 -6.27 2.81 11.15
N GLY A 51 -5.17 2.12 11.49
CA GLY A 51 -5.18 0.90 12.29
C GLY A 51 -5.96 0.99 13.60
N GLU A 52 -5.94 2.13 14.28
CA GLU A 52 -6.72 2.34 15.51
C GLU A 52 -8.23 2.25 15.28
N LYS A 53 -8.75 2.85 14.20
CA LYS A 53 -10.19 2.79 13.87
C LYS A 53 -10.62 1.37 13.55
N VAL A 54 -9.80 0.64 12.79
CA VAL A 54 -10.05 -0.76 12.42
C VAL A 54 -10.01 -1.66 13.67
N GLN A 55 -9.09 -1.42 14.59
CA GLN A 55 -9.01 -2.15 15.86
C GLN A 55 -10.21 -1.90 16.77
N ILE A 56 -10.69 -0.65 16.84
CA ILE A 56 -11.90 -0.30 17.60
C ILE A 56 -13.12 -1.03 17.02
N PHE A 57 -13.25 -1.03 15.69
CA PHE A 57 -14.32 -1.77 15.01
C PHE A 57 -14.24 -3.28 15.27
N MET A 58 -13.06 -3.89 15.12
CA MET A 58 -12.88 -5.33 15.34
C MET A 58 -13.14 -5.76 16.78
N LYS A 59 -12.91 -4.87 17.76
CA LYS A 59 -13.25 -5.12 19.18
C LYS A 59 -14.76 -5.34 19.40
N GLN A 60 -15.61 -4.81 18.52
CA GLN A 60 -17.07 -4.99 18.62
C GLN A 60 -17.50 -6.43 18.29
N PHE A 61 -16.70 -7.17 17.52
CA PHE A 61 -17.03 -8.51 17.05
C PHE A 61 -16.17 -9.62 17.67
N MET A 62 -14.93 -9.31 18.09
CA MET A 62 -13.99 -10.28 18.64
C MET A 62 -13.15 -9.71 19.78
N SER A 63 -12.54 -10.60 20.57
CA SER A 63 -11.57 -10.22 21.60
C SER A 63 -10.46 -9.35 21.03
N ARG A 64 -10.06 -8.30 21.77
CA ARG A 64 -9.03 -7.31 21.37
C ARG A 64 -7.74 -7.98 20.87
N ARG A 65 -7.31 -9.08 21.49
CA ARG A 65 -6.09 -9.79 21.09
C ARG A 65 -6.24 -10.49 19.73
N ILE A 66 -7.37 -11.14 19.50
CA ILE A 66 -7.62 -11.87 18.24
C ILE A 66 -7.79 -10.87 17.09
N GLY A 67 -8.57 -9.81 17.29
CA GLY A 67 -8.74 -8.75 16.29
C GLY A 67 -7.41 -8.07 15.93
N PHE A 68 -6.53 -7.83 16.92
CA PHE A 68 -5.20 -7.28 16.69
C PHE A 68 -4.31 -8.22 15.87
N SER A 69 -4.28 -9.52 16.19
CA SER A 69 -3.50 -10.51 15.45
C SER A 69 -3.95 -10.62 13.99
N ILE A 70 -5.26 -10.62 13.74
CA ILE A 70 -5.82 -10.68 12.38
C ILE A 70 -5.45 -9.41 11.59
N TYR A 71 -5.59 -8.23 12.20
CA TYR A 71 -5.18 -6.97 11.58
C TYR A 71 -3.69 -6.99 11.22
N GLN A 72 -2.83 -7.41 12.15
CA GLN A 72 -1.39 -7.46 11.94
C GLN A 72 -1.00 -8.47 10.86
N PHE A 73 -1.70 -9.60 10.78
CA PHE A 73 -1.49 -10.59 9.72
C PHE A 73 -1.76 -10.00 8.33
N PHE A 74 -2.92 -9.35 8.14
CA PHE A 74 -3.26 -8.72 6.85
C PHE A 74 -2.35 -7.54 6.51
N LEU A 75 -1.97 -6.73 7.50
CA LEU A 75 -1.02 -5.64 7.29
C LEU A 75 0.35 -6.17 6.85
N THR A 76 0.83 -7.26 7.46
CA THR A 76 2.11 -7.88 7.10
C THR A 76 2.06 -8.46 5.68
N LEU A 77 0.98 -9.18 5.34
CA LEU A 77 0.76 -9.70 3.99
C LEU A 77 0.75 -8.57 2.94
N SER A 78 0.05 -7.48 3.24
CA SER A 78 -0.03 -6.32 2.35
C SER A 78 1.31 -5.58 2.22
N SER A 79 2.10 -5.53 3.29
CA SER A 79 3.46 -4.97 3.27
C SER A 79 4.40 -5.82 2.39
N MET A 80 4.28 -7.15 2.45
CA MET A 80 5.03 -8.05 1.57
C MET A 80 4.68 -7.83 0.09
N ILE A 81 3.39 -7.67 -0.24
CA ILE A 81 2.96 -7.38 -1.61
C ILE A 81 3.59 -6.07 -2.10
N THR A 82 3.55 -5.02 -1.28
CA THR A 82 4.13 -3.73 -1.67
C THR A 82 5.65 -3.80 -1.83
N MET A 83 6.33 -4.50 -0.93
CA MET A 83 7.77 -4.75 -1.06
C MET A 83 8.08 -5.46 -2.37
N MET A 84 7.32 -6.50 -2.71
CA MET A 84 7.51 -7.23 -3.97
C MET A 84 7.24 -6.35 -5.20
N LEU A 85 6.27 -5.43 -5.16
CA LEU A 85 6.06 -4.45 -6.22
C LEU A 85 7.28 -3.56 -6.43
N LEU A 86 7.91 -3.10 -5.34
CA LEU A 86 9.14 -2.29 -5.41
C LEU A 86 10.35 -3.11 -5.91
N MET A 87 10.39 -4.39 -5.57
CA MET A 87 11.44 -5.32 -6.02
C MET A 87 11.31 -5.73 -7.48
N THR A 88 10.23 -5.35 -8.18
CA THR A 88 10.15 -5.51 -9.65
C THR A 88 11.21 -4.68 -10.38
N MET A 89 11.77 -3.66 -9.72
CA MET A 89 12.75 -2.71 -10.27
C MET A 89 12.29 -1.98 -11.56
N ASN A 90 10.99 -2.05 -11.88
CA ASN A 90 10.40 -1.27 -12.96
C ASN A 90 10.16 0.16 -12.48
N GLY A 91 10.79 1.14 -13.14
CA GLY A 91 10.69 2.55 -12.75
C GLY A 91 9.26 3.09 -12.75
N TRP A 92 8.42 2.65 -13.70
CA TRP A 92 7.02 3.07 -13.80
C TRP A 92 6.18 2.55 -12.63
N VAL A 93 6.36 1.29 -12.27
CA VAL A 93 5.69 0.66 -11.13
C VAL A 93 6.13 1.34 -9.83
N ASN A 94 7.42 1.61 -9.67
CA ASN A 94 7.97 2.27 -8.48
C ASN A 94 7.42 3.70 -8.31
N ILE A 95 7.32 4.47 -9.41
CA ILE A 95 6.66 5.79 -9.38
C ILE A 95 5.20 5.63 -8.97
N ALA A 96 4.47 4.70 -9.58
CA ALA A 96 3.05 4.50 -9.29
C ALA A 96 2.80 4.16 -7.81
N VAL A 97 3.65 3.29 -7.22
CA VAL A 97 3.62 2.98 -5.78
C VAL A 97 3.93 4.24 -4.96
N GLY A 98 5.00 4.98 -5.27
CA GLY A 98 5.37 6.20 -4.55
C GLY A 98 4.28 7.30 -4.57
N VAL A 99 3.65 7.50 -5.73
CA VAL A 99 2.51 8.40 -5.90
C VAL A 99 1.33 7.93 -5.04
N GLY A 100 1.01 6.63 -5.07
CA GLY A 100 -0.07 6.07 -4.27
C GLY A 100 0.14 6.25 -2.77
N TYR A 101 1.36 6.02 -2.27
CA TYR A 101 1.73 6.28 -0.87
C TYR A 101 1.52 7.76 -0.50
N THR A 102 1.97 8.67 -1.37
CA THR A 102 1.87 10.12 -1.14
C THR A 102 0.41 10.57 -1.05
N ILE A 103 -0.42 10.13 -2.01
CA ILE A 103 -1.85 10.45 -2.03
C ILE A 103 -2.57 9.88 -0.80
N GLY A 104 -2.37 8.59 -0.50
CA GLY A 104 -3.05 7.94 0.62
C GLY A 104 -2.63 8.52 1.98
N TYR A 105 -1.36 8.92 2.13
CA TYR A 105 -0.91 9.66 3.30
C TYR A 105 -1.63 11.01 3.41
N GLY A 106 -1.69 11.79 2.33
CA GLY A 106 -2.38 13.08 2.28
C GLY A 106 -3.85 12.97 2.68
N ILE A 107 -4.59 12.03 2.08
CA ILE A 107 -6.00 11.75 2.44
C ILE A 107 -6.13 11.44 3.92
N THR A 108 -5.24 10.61 4.46
CA THR A 108 -5.32 10.21 5.86
C THR A 108 -5.05 11.37 6.82
N GLN A 109 -4.13 12.28 6.48
CA GLN A 109 -3.87 13.48 7.29
C GLN A 109 -5.07 14.43 7.30
N ILE A 110 -5.74 14.62 6.16
CA ILE A 110 -6.97 15.43 6.08
C ILE A 110 -8.11 14.81 6.90
N THR A 111 -8.17 13.47 6.95
CA THR A 111 -9.25 12.73 7.62
C THR A 111 -8.99 12.47 9.11
N LYS A 112 -7.80 12.83 9.63
CA LYS A 112 -7.52 12.76 11.07
C LYS A 112 -8.23 13.94 11.76
N PRO A 113 -9.12 13.70 12.74
CA PRO A 113 -9.73 14.78 13.48
C PRO A 113 -8.64 15.59 14.17
N ASN A 114 -8.64 16.91 13.93
CA ASN A 114 -7.78 17.86 14.64
C ASN A 114 -8.11 17.77 16.14
N SER A 115 -7.31 17.01 16.90
CA SER A 115 -7.44 16.87 18.37
C SER A 115 -7.16 18.17 19.13
N LYS A 116 -6.79 19.27 18.44
CA LYS A 116 -6.52 20.57 19.06
C LYS A 116 -7.77 21.31 19.58
N TYR A 117 -8.98 20.81 19.34
CA TYR A 117 -10.22 21.45 19.83
C TYR A 117 -11.02 20.60 20.82
N THR A 118 -10.47 19.51 21.37
CA THR A 118 -11.22 18.59 22.26
C THR A 118 -10.64 18.47 23.67
N GLN A 119 -9.80 19.43 24.10
CA GLN A 119 -9.22 19.47 25.46
C GLN A 119 -9.59 20.72 26.27
N VAL A 120 -10.53 21.52 25.79
CA VAL A 120 -11.13 22.60 26.59
C VAL A 120 -12.57 22.16 26.83
N ASP A 121 -13.01 22.22 28.09
CA ASP A 121 -14.35 21.83 28.59
C ASP A 121 -14.48 20.41 29.16
N SER A 122 -13.63 20.08 30.14
CA SER A 122 -14.06 19.32 31.32
C SER A 122 -13.18 19.63 32.54
N ILE A 123 -13.50 20.75 33.19
CA ILE A 123 -13.17 21.01 34.61
C ILE A 123 -14.47 20.84 35.39
#